data_AF-A0A3D1PV92-F1
#
_entry.id   AF-A0A3D1PV92-F1
#
_cell.length_a   1.000
_cell.length_b   1.000
_cell.length_c   1.000
_cell.angle_alpha   90.00
_cell.angle_beta   90.00
_cell.angle_gamma   90.00
#
_symmetry.space_group_name_H-M   'P 1'
#
loop_
_entity.id
_entity.type
_entity.pdbx_description
1 polymer ?
#
loop_
_entity_poly.entity_id
_entity_poly.type
_entity_poly.pdbx_seq_one_letter_code
_entity_poly.pdbx_strand_id
1 'polypeptide(L)'
;SCEVHLSKPDPKIFGLMMQKYGLAYDETIFVDDTKVNAQAAYNLGITGILYKGPKSFQRALGLCGVKMEADNKRQAAPEAPTENRG
;
A
#
# COMPACT_ATOMS: atom_id res chain seq x y z
N SER A 1 12.69 -3.36 3.15
CA SER A 1 13.07 -1.94 3.09
C SER A 1 14.28 -1.78 2.17
N CYS A 2 14.09 -1.79 0.85
CA CYS A 2 15.21 -1.68 -0.10
C CYS A 2 14.78 -0.88 -1.33
N GLU A 3 15.08 0.42 -1.30
CA GLU A 3 15.55 1.24 -2.45
C GLU A 3 15.90 2.66 -1.96
N VAL A 4 15.42 3.04 -0.78
CA VAL A 4 15.77 4.26 -0.05
C VAL A 4 16.18 3.81 1.35
N HIS A 5 17.36 4.23 1.83
CA HIS A 5 17.89 3.92 3.18
C HIS A 5 17.08 4.58 4.33
N LEU A 6 15.81 4.86 4.09
CA LEU A 6 14.85 5.41 5.04
C LEU A 6 13.89 4.28 5.39
N SER A 7 13.84 3.94 6.67
CA SER A 7 12.91 2.94 7.18
C SER A 7 11.69 3.68 7.75
N LYS A 8 10.48 3.21 7.43
CA LYS A 8 9.29 3.62 8.20
C LYS A 8 9.58 3.37 9.70
N PRO A 9 9.17 4.25 10.62
CA PRO A 9 8.23 5.36 10.46
C PRO A 9 8.89 6.73 10.26
N ASP A 10 10.11 6.84 9.71
CA ASP A 10 10.72 8.16 9.47
C ASP A 10 9.78 9.02 8.61
N PRO A 11 9.26 10.16 9.12
CA PRO A 11 8.32 11.02 8.40
C PRO A 11 8.80 11.44 7.01
N LYS A 12 10.12 11.49 6.80
CA LYS A 12 10.73 11.87 5.52
C LYS A 12 10.37 10.90 4.40
N ILE A 13 10.05 9.64 4.68
CA ILE A 13 9.68 8.68 3.64
C ILE A 13 8.35 9.04 2.98
N PHE A 14 7.39 9.57 3.76
CA PHE A 14 6.08 9.98 3.24
C PHE A 14 6.22 11.19 2.34
N GLY A 15 6.97 12.21 2.76
CA GLY A 15 7.21 13.41 1.94
C GLY A 15 7.95 13.08 0.64
N LEU A 16 8.95 12.21 0.68
CA LEU A 16 9.64 11.74 -0.51
C LEU A 16 8.71 10.94 -1.44
N MET A 17 7.82 10.10 -0.91
CA MET A 17 6.81 9.40 -1.72
C MET A 17 5.87 10.40 -2.39
N MET A 18 5.34 11.37 -1.65
CA MET A 18 4.45 12.39 -2.22
C MET A 18 5.14 13.18 -3.32
N GLN A 19 6.38 13.63 -3.10
CA GLN A 19 7.16 14.38 -4.09
C GLN A 19 7.51 13.51 -5.31
N LYS A 20 7.92 12.25 -5.10
CA LYS A 20 8.32 11.33 -6.17
C LYS A 20 7.14 10.98 -7.09
N TYR A 21 5.94 10.85 -6.54
CA TYR A 21 4.75 10.43 -7.27
C TYR A 21 3.75 11.56 -7.55
N GLY A 22 4.03 12.80 -7.12
CA GLY A 22 3.16 13.96 -7.34
C GLY A 22 1.80 13.83 -6.65
N LEU A 23 1.75 13.19 -5.49
CA LEU A 23 0.51 12.88 -4.78
C LEU A 23 0.10 14.03 -3.85
N ALA A 24 -1.20 14.34 -3.82
CA ALA A 24 -1.79 15.21 -2.80
C ALA A 24 -2.01 14.42 -1.51
N TYR A 25 -1.65 15.01 -0.37
CA TYR A 25 -1.71 14.32 0.93
C TYR A 25 -3.13 13.89 1.29
N ASP A 26 -4.11 14.77 1.07
CA ASP A 26 -5.54 14.58 1.34
C ASP A 26 -6.25 13.61 0.39
N GLU A 27 -5.66 13.35 -0.79
CA GLU A 27 -6.15 12.36 -1.76
C GLU A 27 -5.38 11.03 -1.68
N THR A 28 -4.47 10.88 -0.71
CA THR A 28 -3.65 9.67 -0.56
C THR A 28 -4.15 8.77 0.55
N ILE A 29 -4.16 7.46 0.28
CA ILE A 29 -4.36 6.40 1.27
C ILE A 29 -3.05 5.64 1.47
N PHE A 30 -2.62 5.51 2.72
CA PHE A 30 -1.46 4.70 3.10
C PHE A 30 -1.90 3.50 3.94
N VAL A 31 -1.42 2.31 3.58
CA VAL A 31 -1.81 1.04 4.21
C VAL A 31 -0.58 0.33 4.75
N ASP A 32 -0.63 -0.09 6.01
CA ASP A 32 0.47 -0.79 6.69
C ASP A 32 -0.08 -1.67 7.81
N ASP A 33 0.56 -2.79 8.12
CA ASP A 33 0.17 -3.68 9.22
C ASP A 33 0.73 -3.23 10.58
N THR A 34 1.62 -2.25 10.59
CA THR A 34 2.20 -1.66 11.79
C THR A 34 1.47 -0.38 12.17
N LYS A 35 0.86 -0.37 13.37
CA LYS A 35 0.06 0.77 13.88
C LYS A 35 0.82 2.11 13.82
N VAL A 36 2.10 2.11 14.19
CA VAL A 36 2.92 3.33 14.23
C VAL A 36 3.06 3.94 12.84
N ASN A 37 3.17 3.13 11.78
CA ASN A 37 3.31 3.61 10.41
C ASN A 37 2.01 4.23 9.89
N ALA A 38 0.87 3.56 10.12
CA ALA A 38 -0.43 4.09 9.75
C ALA A 38 -0.73 5.41 10.48
N GLN A 39 -0.36 5.52 11.76
CA GLN A 39 -0.51 6.75 12.53
C GLN A 39 0.40 7.88 12.02
N ALA A 40 1.64 7.55 11.62
CA ALA A 40 2.55 8.55 11.05
C ALA A 40 1.98 9.16 9.75
N ALA A 41 1.36 8.34 8.90
CA ALA A 41 0.66 8.82 7.70
C ALA A 41 -0.50 9.78 8.07
N TYR A 42 -1.34 9.37 9.03
CA TYR A 42 -2.44 10.20 9.52
C TYR A 42 -1.98 11.57 10.02
N ASN A 43 -0.90 11.61 10.80
CA ASN A 43 -0.36 12.86 11.34
C ASN A 43 0.18 13.82 10.26
N LEU A 44 0.45 13.32 9.05
CA LEU A 44 0.89 14.10 7.90
C LEU A 44 -0.28 14.53 6.99
N GLY A 45 -1.52 14.22 7.35
CA GLY A 45 -2.71 14.52 6.54
C GLY A 45 -3.03 13.46 5.49
N ILE A 46 -2.38 12.29 5.54
CA ILE A 46 -2.66 11.14 4.66
C ILE A 46 -3.68 10.24 5.34
N THR A 47 -4.60 9.63 4.59
CA THR A 47 -5.50 8.63 5.16
C THR A 47 -4.72 7.36 5.52
N GLY A 48 -4.39 7.17 6.80
CA GLY A 48 -3.67 6.01 7.30
C GLY A 48 -4.59 4.85 7.69
N ILE A 49 -4.42 3.68 7.06
CA ILE A 49 -5.17 2.45 7.34
C ILE A 49 -4.23 1.41 7.96
N LEU A 50 -4.57 0.97 9.18
CA LEU A 50 -3.96 -0.21 9.79
C LEU A 50 -4.57 -1.48 9.21
N TYR A 51 -3.79 -2.26 8.48
CA TYR A 51 -4.23 -3.53 7.92
C TYR A 51 -4.35 -4.59 9.01
N LYS A 52 -5.57 -5.11 9.21
CA LYS A 52 -5.87 -6.24 10.12
C LYS A 52 -6.47 -7.45 9.40
N GLY A 53 -6.49 -7.41 8.07
CA GLY A 53 -7.08 -8.44 7.22
C GLY A 53 -8.08 -7.89 6.19
N PRO A 54 -8.51 -8.75 5.24
CA PRO A 54 -9.26 -8.31 4.06
C PRO A 54 -10.60 -7.64 4.39
N LYS A 55 -11.37 -8.19 5.35
CA LYS A 55 -12.69 -7.65 5.71
C LYS A 55 -12.61 -6.25 6.31
N SER A 56 -11.66 -6.01 7.23
CA SER A 56 -11.44 -4.69 7.81
C SER A 56 -10.91 -3.70 6.77
N PHE A 57 -10.07 -4.18 5.85
CA PHE A 57 -9.50 -3.35 4.81
C PHE A 57 -10.55 -2.89 3.80
N GLN A 58 -11.39 -3.81 3.30
CA GLN A 58 -12.52 -3.48 2.43
C GLN A 58 -13.47 -2.45 3.06
N ARG A 59 -13.77 -2.59 4.36
CA ARG A 59 -14.59 -1.59 5.08
C ARG A 59 -13.90 -0.23 5.14
N ALA A 60 -12.62 -0.20 5.48
CA ALA A 60 -11.86 1.04 5.56
C ALA A 60 -11.78 1.77 4.20
N LEU A 61 -11.55 1.02 3.11
CA LEU A 61 -11.60 1.57 1.75
C LEU A 61 -12.98 2.11 1.39
N GLY A 62 -14.05 1.40 1.74
CA GLY A 62 -15.43 1.85 1.52
C GLY A 62 -15.75 3.17 2.23
N LEU A 63 -15.19 3.41 3.42
CA LEU A 63 -15.31 4.70 4.11
C LEU A 63 -14.57 5.84 3.41
N CYS A 64 -13.55 5.50 2.61
CA CYS A 64 -12.82 6.45 1.77
C CYS A 64 -13.45 6.61 0.37
N GLY A 65 -14.62 6.00 0.12
CA GLY A 65 -15.27 5.99 -1.19
C GLY A 65 -14.61 5.06 -2.22
N VAL A 66 -13.63 4.24 -1.81
CA VAL A 66 -12.94 3.29 -2.69
C VAL A 66 -13.67 1.95 -2.67
N LYS A 67 -14.15 1.52 -3.84
CA LYS A 67 -14.72 0.19 -4.02
C LYS A 67 -13.64 -0.78 -4.49
N MET A 68 -13.51 -1.92 -3.81
CA MET A 68 -12.75 -3.03 -4.36
C MET A 68 -13.67 -3.82 -5.29
N GLU A 69 -13.31 -3.90 -6.56
CA GLU A 69 -13.91 -4.89 -7.45
C GLU A 69 -13.51 -6.29 -6.94
N ALA A 70 -14.45 -7.22 -6.90
CA ALA A 70 -14.14 -8.60 -6.57
C ALA A 70 -13.28 -9.18 -7.70
N ASP A 71 -12.11 -9.74 -7.37
CA ASP A 71 -11.20 -10.37 -8.33
C ASP A 71 -11.95 -11.41 -9.19
N ASN A 72 -12.29 -11.07 -10.43
CA ASN A 72 -12.59 -12.08 -11.44
C ASN A 72 -11.26 -12.52 -12.06
N LYS A 73 -10.86 -13.75 -11.71
CA LYS A 73 -9.65 -14.49 -12.10
C LYS A 73 -8.36 -14.09 -11.38
N ARG A 74 -7.92 -15.01 -10.52
CA ARG A 74 -6.51 -15.44 -10.48
C ARG A 74 -6.08 -15.71 -11.93
N GLN A 75 -5.35 -14.80 -12.57
CA GLN A 75 -4.54 -15.20 -13.71
C GLN A 75 -3.37 -15.98 -13.13
N ALA A 76 -3.33 -17.27 -13.48
CA ALA A 76 -2.24 -18.16 -13.15
C ALA A 76 -0.91 -17.51 -13.56
N ALA A 77 0.10 -17.65 -12.70
CA ALA A 77 1.47 -17.31 -13.06
C ALA A 77 1.82 -17.99 -14.40
N PRO A 78 2.54 -17.33 -15.31
CA PRO A 78 3.10 -18.03 -16.46
C PRO A 78 4.03 -19.13 -15.94
N GLU A 79 3.74 -20.37 -16.30
CA GLU A 79 4.62 -21.51 -16.05
C GLU A 79 5.99 -21.20 -16.69
N ALA A 80 7.07 -21.31 -15.90
CA ALA A 80 8.42 -21.11 -16.39
C ALA A 80 8.72 -22.11 -17.53
N PRO A 81 9.47 -21.73 -18.58
CA PRO A 81 9.85 -22.67 -19.62
C PRO A 81 10.72 -23.77 -18.99
N THR A 82 10.26 -25.01 -19.09
CA THR A 82 11.10 -26.18 -18.86
C THR A 82 12.21 -26.17 -19.91
N GLU A 83 13.42 -25.82 -19.50
CA GLU A 83 14.63 -25.96 -20.32
C GLU A 83 14.88 -27.46 -20.52
N ASN A 84 14.55 -27.94 -21.71
CA ASN A 84 14.77 -29.31 -22.13
C ASN A 84 16.26 -29.45 -22.53
N ARG A 85 17.06 -30.09 -21.69
CA ARG A 85 18.39 -30.60 -22.06
C ARG A 85 18.22 -31.99 -22.65
N GLY A 86 18.52 -32.12 -23.94
CA GLY A 86 18.61 -33.38 -24.67
C GLY A 86 18.97 -33.12 -26.11
#